data_AF-A0A3L9YA59-F1
#
_entry.id   AF-A0A3L9YA59-F1
#
_cell.length_a   1.000
_cell.length_b   1.000
_cell.length_c   1.000
_cell.angle_alpha   90.00
_cell.angle_beta   90.00
_cell.angle_gamma   90.00
#
_symmetry.space_group_name_H-M   'P 1'
#
loop_
_entity.id
_entity.type
_entity.pdbx_description
1 polymer ?
#
loop_
_entity_poly.entity_id
_entity_poly.type
_entity_poly.pdbx_seq_one_letter_code
_entity_poly.pdbx_strand_id
1 'polypeptide(L)'
;MTGFARHVLPADITAFAGDFASQPLAFAHLLDVAPAIDLDHVEVIPATAPIARLTPYFGADTAQVIRAAATGRNTLLLILPAAYPGLDCPFGATDLLSLIGTFRGTITRMIPAGGET
;
A
#
# COMPACT_ATOMS: atom_id res chain seq x y z
N MET A 1 31.10 7.67 -5.46
CA MET A 1 29.77 8.01 -6.03
C MET A 1 28.98 6.72 -6.04
N THR A 2 28.16 6.45 -5.03
CA THR A 2 27.30 5.25 -5.01
C THR A 2 26.20 5.45 -6.04
N GLY A 3 26.25 4.69 -7.14
CA GLY A 3 25.15 4.66 -8.09
C GLY A 3 23.94 4.03 -7.41
N PHE A 4 22.74 4.57 -7.61
CA PHE A 4 21.51 3.89 -7.24
C PHE A 4 20.82 3.45 -8.52
N ALA A 5 20.54 2.16 -8.64
CA ALA A 5 19.81 1.62 -9.78
C ALA A 5 18.34 1.42 -9.38
N ARG A 6 17.44 1.97 -10.19
CA ARG A 6 15.99 1.80 -10.03
C ARG A 6 15.61 0.37 -10.46
N HIS A 7 15.18 -0.44 -9.51
CA HIS A 7 14.68 -1.79 -9.76
C HIS A 7 13.18 -1.84 -9.55
N VAL A 8 12.48 -2.55 -10.43
CA VAL A 8 11.07 -2.88 -10.28
C VAL A 8 11.01 -4.32 -9.78
N LEU A 9 10.48 -4.52 -8.57
CA LEU A 9 10.41 -5.82 -7.93
C LEU A 9 8.94 -6.22 -7.74
N PRO A 10 8.59 -7.50 -7.99
CA PRO A 10 7.26 -7.98 -7.70
C PRO A 10 7.07 -8.08 -6.17
N ALA A 11 5.93 -7.63 -5.68
CA ALA A 11 5.62 -7.55 -4.25
C ALA A 11 4.14 -7.84 -3.99
N ASP A 12 3.84 -8.44 -2.84
CA ASP A 12 2.48 -8.63 -2.37
C ASP A 12 2.05 -7.40 -1.58
N ILE A 13 1.05 -6.67 -2.10
CA ILE A 13 0.58 -5.41 -1.53
C ILE A 13 -0.83 -5.65 -1.00
N THR A 14 -1.04 -5.36 0.28
CA THR A 14 -2.35 -5.54 0.91
C THR A 14 -3.16 -4.26 0.77
N ALA A 15 -4.36 -4.38 0.20
CA ALA A 15 -5.26 -3.26 -0.02
C ALA A 15 -6.42 -3.26 0.99
N PHE A 16 -6.68 -2.09 1.55
CA PHE A 16 -7.81 -1.82 2.43
C PHE A 16 -8.65 -0.67 1.89
N ALA A 17 -9.92 -0.63 2.27
CA ALA A 17 -10.80 0.50 2.02
C ALA A 17 -11.47 0.97 3.31
N GLY A 18 -11.59 2.27 3.47
CA GLY A 18 -12.21 2.90 4.62
C GLY A 18 -12.72 4.30 4.31
N ASP A 19 -13.26 4.96 5.32
CA ASP A 19 -13.81 6.31 5.20
C ASP A 19 -13.10 7.25 6.16
N PHE A 20 -12.05 7.90 5.67
CA PHE A 20 -11.30 8.87 6.45
C PHE A 20 -11.52 10.26 5.89
N ALA A 21 -11.72 11.24 6.78
CA ALA A 21 -11.86 12.64 6.39
C ALA A 21 -10.53 13.22 5.88
N SER A 22 -9.39 12.63 6.25
CA SER A 22 -8.06 13.07 5.83
C SER A 22 -7.03 11.95 5.97
N GLN A 23 -5.92 12.06 5.22
CA GLN A 23 -4.79 11.13 5.31
C GLN A 23 -4.20 11.01 6.73
N PRO A 24 -4.00 12.10 7.50
CA PRO A 24 -3.51 11.98 8.88
C PRO A 24 -4.40 11.12 9.78
N LEU A 25 -5.73 11.13 9.58
CA LEU A 25 -6.64 10.27 10.36
C LEU A 25 -6.50 8.80 9.98
N ALA A 26 -6.27 8.51 8.70
CA ALA A 26 -5.97 7.15 8.26
C ALA A 26 -4.68 6.62 8.89
N PHE A 27 -3.63 7.46 8.95
CA PHE A 27 -2.38 7.11 9.62
C PHE A 27 -2.51 6.98 11.14
N ALA A 28 -3.26 7.87 11.79
CA ALA A 28 -3.52 7.77 13.22
C ALA A 28 -4.21 6.45 13.57
N HIS A 29 -5.21 6.06 12.77
CA HIS A 29 -5.89 4.76 12.92
C HIS A 29 -4.92 3.59 12.72
N LEU A 30 -4.04 3.65 11.71
CA LEU A 30 -3.04 2.61 11.49
C LEU A 30 -2.06 2.46 12.66
N LEU A 31 -1.60 3.57 13.24
CA LEU A 31 -0.71 3.54 14.40
C LEU A 31 -1.40 3.01 15.67
N ASP A 32 -2.72 3.23 15.80
CA ASP A 32 -3.51 2.69 16.92
C ASP A 32 -3.59 1.15 16.85
N VAL A 33 -3.86 0.61 15.66
CA VAL A 33 -4.02 -0.84 15.48
C VAL A 33 -2.70 -1.58 15.27
N ALA A 34 -1.69 -0.91 14.73
CA ALA A 34 -0.38 -1.46 14.42
C ALA A 34 0.72 -0.41 14.72
N PRO A 35 1.12 -0.24 15.99
CA PRO A 35 2.06 0.82 16.39
C PRO A 35 3.47 0.67 15.83
N ALA A 36 3.82 -0.53 15.36
CA ALA A 36 5.12 -0.83 14.74
C ALA A 36 5.12 -0.68 13.21
N ILE A 37 4.02 -0.22 12.60
CA ILE A 37 3.94 -0.04 11.15
C ILE A 37 4.80 1.15 10.70
N ASP A 38 5.53 0.96 9.60
CA ASP A 38 6.24 2.04 8.93
C ASP A 38 5.32 2.72 7.92
N LEU A 39 4.92 3.95 8.24
CA LEU A 39 4.02 4.76 7.43
C LEU A 39 4.67 5.25 6.13
N ASP A 40 6.01 5.25 6.00
CA ASP A 40 6.70 5.60 4.74
C ASP A 40 6.40 4.60 3.62
N HIS A 41 5.99 3.39 4.00
CA HIS A 41 5.62 2.31 3.10
C HIS A 41 4.10 2.07 3.05
N VAL A 42 3.31 3.09 3.44
CA VAL A 42 1.86 3.08 3.34
C VAL A 42 1.39 4.18 2.41
N GLU A 43 0.64 3.79 1.39
CA GLU A 43 0.02 4.74 0.47
C GLU A 43 -1.44 4.95 0.82
N VAL A 44 -1.84 6.21 1.00
CA VAL A 44 -3.24 6.60 1.22
C VAL A 44 -3.76 7.30 -0.02
N ILE A 45 -4.76 6.70 -0.65
CA ILE A 45 -5.32 7.11 -1.93
C ILE A 45 -6.77 7.57 -1.72
N PRO A 46 -7.10 8.83 -2.05
CA PRO A 46 -8.48 9.30 -2.01
C PRO A 46 -9.31 8.71 -3.18
N ALA A 47 -10.60 8.50 -2.95
CA ALA A 47 -11.51 7.96 -3.96
C ALA A 47 -11.73 8.88 -5.19
N THR A 48 -11.24 10.11 -5.16
CA THR A 48 -11.33 11.06 -6.27
C THR A 48 -10.46 10.68 -7.48
N ALA A 49 -9.35 9.95 -7.29
CA ALA A 49 -8.47 9.54 -8.38
C ALA A 49 -7.71 8.21 -8.14
N PRO A 50 -8.41 7.11 -7.82
CA PRO A 50 -7.76 5.87 -7.39
C PRO A 50 -6.93 5.22 -8.49
N ILE A 51 -7.40 5.22 -9.74
CA ILE A 51 -6.74 4.50 -10.83
C ILE A 51 -5.34 5.06 -11.12
N ALA A 52 -5.18 6.39 -11.23
CA ALA A 52 -3.88 6.99 -11.54
C ALA A 52 -2.81 6.68 -10.48
N ARG A 53 -3.24 6.54 -9.21
CA ARG A 53 -2.36 6.20 -8.08
C ARG A 53 -2.12 4.69 -7.94
N LEU A 54 -3.03 3.85 -8.44
CA LEU A 54 -2.88 2.39 -8.45
C LEU A 54 -1.99 1.90 -9.59
N THR A 55 -2.02 2.54 -10.76
CA THR A 55 -1.21 2.17 -11.95
C THR A 55 0.28 1.92 -11.70
N PRO A 56 1.02 2.70 -10.87
CA PRO A 56 2.43 2.39 -10.62
C PRO A 56 2.66 1.08 -9.84
N TYR A 57 1.64 0.61 -9.11
CA TYR A 57 1.71 -0.61 -8.30
C TYR A 57 1.08 -1.81 -8.99
N PHE A 58 0.02 -1.59 -9.77
CA PHE A 58 -0.83 -2.65 -10.30
C PHE A 58 -1.11 -2.45 -11.78
N GLY A 59 -1.30 -3.56 -12.49
CA GLY A 59 -1.87 -3.54 -13.84
C GLY A 59 -3.32 -3.02 -13.85
N ALA A 60 -3.81 -2.66 -15.03
CA ALA A 60 -5.14 -2.08 -15.19
C ALA A 60 -6.27 -2.97 -14.65
N ASP A 61 -6.15 -4.29 -14.83
CA ASP A 61 -7.14 -5.27 -14.36
C ASP A 61 -7.23 -5.28 -12.82
N THR A 62 -6.11 -5.48 -12.14
CA THR A 62 -6.03 -5.46 -10.67
C THR A 62 -6.47 -4.11 -10.09
N ALA A 63 -6.06 -2.99 -10.71
CA ALA A 63 -6.49 -1.67 -10.28
C ALA A 63 -8.02 -1.50 -10.37
N GLN A 64 -8.64 -2.08 -11.40
CA GLN A 64 -10.09 -2.08 -11.58
C GLN A 64 -10.80 -2.94 -10.53
N VAL A 65 -10.25 -4.12 -10.20
CA VAL A 65 -10.77 -5.00 -9.13
C VAL A 65 -10.72 -4.29 -7.77
N ILE A 66 -9.58 -3.69 -7.42
CA ILE A 66 -9.40 -2.94 -6.17
C ILE A 66 -10.40 -1.78 -6.11
N ARG A 67 -10.55 -1.02 -7.20
CA ARG A 67 -11.53 0.07 -7.29
C ARG A 67 -12.95 -0.42 -7.10
N ALA A 68 -13.33 -1.51 -7.75
CA ALA A 68 -14.68 -2.07 -7.65
C ALA A 68 -14.97 -2.54 -6.21
N ALA A 69 -14.00 -3.14 -5.53
CA ALA A 69 -14.13 -3.57 -4.13
C ALA A 69 -14.17 -2.39 -3.14
N ALA A 70 -13.54 -1.26 -3.48
CA ALA A 70 -13.60 -0.03 -2.69
C ALA A 70 -14.85 0.82 -2.93
N THR A 71 -15.81 0.35 -3.73
CA THR A 71 -17.04 1.11 -4.02
C THR A 71 -17.77 1.48 -2.73
N GLY A 72 -18.11 2.77 -2.58
CA GLY A 72 -18.79 3.29 -1.40
C GLY A 72 -17.87 3.70 -0.25
N ARG A 73 -16.55 3.53 -0.41
CA ARG A 73 -15.52 4.03 0.51
C ARG A 73 -14.80 5.22 -0.10
N ASN A 74 -14.44 6.20 0.73
CA ASN A 74 -13.78 7.42 0.26
C ASN A 74 -12.24 7.35 0.32
N THR A 75 -11.67 6.29 0.91
CA THR A 75 -10.23 6.14 1.11
C THR A 75 -9.78 4.71 0.83
N LEU A 76 -8.72 4.58 0.05
CA LEU A 76 -7.99 3.35 -0.22
C LEU A 76 -6.64 3.42 0.49
N LEU A 77 -6.22 2.32 1.11
CA LEU A 77 -4.90 2.21 1.72
C LEU A 77 -4.17 1.02 1.09
N LEU A 78 -2.92 1.23 0.70
CA LEU A 78 -2.03 0.17 0.24
C LEU A 78 -0.91 0.00 1.24
N ILE A 79 -0.80 -1.19 1.80
CA ILE A 79 0.26 -1.56 2.73
C ILE A 79 1.30 -2.36 1.94
N LEU A 80 2.45 -1.76 1.72
CA LEU A 80 3.57 -2.42 1.05
C LEU A 80 4.26 -3.38 2.04
N PRO A 81 4.92 -4.45 1.57
CA PRO A 81 5.55 -5.43 2.45
C PRO A 81 6.75 -4.86 3.24
N ALA A 82 7.26 -3.69 2.86
CA ALA A 82 8.28 -2.98 3.64
C ALA A 82 7.71 -2.23 4.85
N ALA A 83 6.38 -2.10 4.96
CA ALA A 83 5.72 -1.38 6.05
C ALA A 83 5.73 -2.15 7.39
N TYR A 84 6.10 -3.42 7.40
CA TYR A 84 6.13 -4.23 8.61
C TYR A 84 7.20 -5.33 8.51
N PRO A 85 7.78 -5.75 9.65
CA PRO A 85 8.68 -6.89 9.67
C PRO A 85 7.85 -8.18 9.61
N GLY A 86 7.73 -8.79 8.43
CA GLY A 86 6.99 -10.04 8.27
C GLY A 86 6.70 -10.41 6.82
N LEU A 87 6.22 -11.64 6.63
CA LEU A 87 5.71 -12.11 5.33
C LEU A 87 4.24 -11.72 5.11
N ASP A 88 3.49 -11.55 6.20
CA ASP A 88 2.05 -11.28 6.19
C ASP A 88 1.72 -9.99 6.95
N CYS A 89 0.69 -9.29 6.47
CA CYS A 89 0.21 -8.05 7.08
C CYS A 89 -0.21 -8.30 8.53
N PRO A 90 0.35 -7.58 9.52
CA PRO A 90 0.15 -7.90 10.94
C PRO A 90 -1.23 -7.48 11.46
N PHE A 91 -2.05 -6.81 10.65
CA PHE A 91 -3.40 -6.38 11.00
C PHE A 91 -4.38 -6.71 9.88
N GLY A 92 -5.60 -7.07 10.29
CA GLY A 92 -6.72 -7.42 9.41
C GLY A 92 -7.74 -6.30 9.29
N ALA A 93 -8.99 -6.68 8.96
CA ALA A 93 -10.10 -5.73 8.93
C ALA A 93 -10.43 -5.19 10.33
N THR A 94 -10.84 -3.92 10.39
CA THR A 94 -11.27 -3.21 11.59
C THR A 94 -12.61 -2.52 11.32
N ASP A 95 -13.23 -1.91 12.34
CA ASP A 95 -14.47 -1.13 12.17
C ASP A 95 -14.36 -0.02 11.12
N LEU A 96 -13.15 0.55 10.94
CA LEU A 96 -12.88 1.64 9.99
C LEU A 96 -12.19 1.18 8.70
N LEU A 97 -11.58 -0.01 8.68
CA LEU A 97 -10.86 -0.56 7.53
C LEU A 97 -11.42 -1.92 7.12
N SER A 98 -11.99 -1.99 5.93
CA SER A 98 -12.34 -3.25 5.29
C SER A 98 -11.15 -3.76 4.48
N LEU A 99 -10.71 -4.99 4.77
CA LEU A 99 -9.71 -5.67 3.96
C LEU A 99 -10.32 -6.01 2.59
N ILE A 100 -9.70 -5.52 1.51
CA ILE A 100 -10.07 -5.91 0.15
C ILE A 100 -9.36 -7.22 -0.20
N GLY A 101 -8.08 -7.32 0.14
CA GLY A 101 -7.26 -8.50 -0.13
C GLY A 101 -5.80 -8.13 -0.40
N THR A 102 -5.00 -9.16 -0.68
CA THR A 102 -3.59 -9.02 -1.04
C THR A 102 -3.41 -9.29 -2.53
N PHE A 103 -2.75 -8.36 -3.21
CA PHE A 103 -2.59 -8.38 -4.65
C PHE A 103 -1.11 -8.35 -5.01
N ARG A 104 -0.72 -9.16 -6.01
CA ARG A 104 0.62 -9.12 -6.58
C ARG A 104 0.76 -7.86 -7.43
N GLY A 105 1.61 -6.94 -6.98
CA GLY A 105 1.94 -5.71 -7.67
C GLY A 105 3.44 -5.56 -7.90
N THR A 106 3.86 -4.35 -8.22
CA THR A 106 5.26 -3.98 -8.41
C THR A 106 5.62 -2.80 -7.54
N ILE A 107 6.74 -2.88 -6.84
CA ILE A 107 7.32 -1.76 -6.11
C ILE A 107 8.59 -1.30 -6.82
N THR A 108 8.73 0.02 -6.96
CA THR A 108 9.99 0.60 -7.40
C THR A 108 10.89 0.75 -6.17
N ARG A 109 12.06 0.10 -6.16
CA ARG A 109 13.08 0.28 -5.13
C ARG A 109 14.37 0.81 -5.75
N MET A 110 14.98 1.79 -5.10
CA MET A 110 16.37 2.16 -5.40
C MET A 110 17.28 1.20 -4.65
N ILE A 111 18.07 0.43 -5.39
CA ILE A 111 19.07 -0.48 -4.82
C ILE A 111 20.44 0.16 -5.07
N PRO A 112 21.33 0.22 -4.07
CA PRO A 112 22.71 0.64 -4.31
C PRO A 112 23.35 -0.28 -5.35
N ALA A 113 23.82 0.32 -6.45
CA ALA A 113 24.57 -0.36 -7.50
C ALA A 113 25.98 -0.63 -6.97
N GLY A 114 26.16 -1.75 -6.29
CA GLY A 114 27.43 -2.16 -5.71
C GLY A 114 27.24 -2.80 -4.34
N GLY A 115 27.00 -4.11 -4.36
CA GLY A 115 26.90 -4.95 -3.17
C GLY A 115 27.05 -6.41 -3.57
N GLU A 116 28.11 -6.71 -4.31
CA GLU A 116 28.63 -8.08 -4.41
C GLU A 116 29.38 -8.38 -3.11
N THR A 117 28.90 -9.37 -2.36
CA THR A 117 29.71 -10.18 -1.44
C THR A 117 29.25 -11.62 -1.55
#